data_AF-A0A378G1C9-F1
#
_entry.id   AF-A0A378G1C9-F1
#
_cell.length_a   1.000
_cell.length_b   1.000
_cell.length_c   1.000
_cell.angle_alpha   90.00
_cell.angle_beta   90.00
_cell.angle_gamma   90.00
#
_symmetry.space_group_name_H-M   'P 1'
#
loop_
_entity.id
_entity.type
_entity.pdbx_description
1 polymer ?
#
loop_
_entity_poly.entity_id
_entity_poly.type
_entity_poly.pdbx_seq_one_letter_code
_entity_poly.pdbx_strand_id
1 'polypeptide(L)' 'MNTHKLLDTYMLVGAGLSRVKYEIFSGDEGSYAFITIYAYEPHFHVRGYDSLKLDEAVDIKEQIEGHFAERYQ' A
#
# COMPACT_ATOMS: atom_id res chain seq x y z
N MET A 1 -14.80 18.03 -4.13
CA MET A 1 -13.72 17.56 -3.24
C MET A 1 -14.39 16.66 -2.23
N ASN A 2 -14.09 15.37 -2.26
CA ASN A 2 -14.73 14.37 -1.42
C ASN A 2 -13.68 13.81 -0.45
N THR A 3 -14.04 13.66 0.82
CA THR A 3 -13.16 13.07 1.83
C THR A 3 -13.41 11.58 1.86
N HIS A 4 -12.36 10.77 1.72
CA HIS A 4 -12.44 9.32 1.87
C HIS A 4 -11.96 8.89 3.24
N LYS A 5 -12.64 7.90 3.84
CA LYS A 5 -12.29 7.39 5.17
C LYS A 5 -11.11 6.42 5.07
N LEU A 6 -10.05 6.68 5.83
CA LEU A 6 -8.99 5.70 6.07
C LEU A 6 -9.57 4.54 6.91
N LEU A 7 -9.48 3.33 6.38
CA LEU A 7 -9.97 2.12 7.01
C LEU A 7 -8.87 1.46 7.83
N ASP A 8 -7.70 1.30 7.23
CA ASP A 8 -6.59 0.58 7.84
C ASP A 8 -5.25 0.98 7.19
N THR A 9 -4.15 0.62 7.83
CA THR A 9 -2.80 0.90 7.36
C THR A 9 -1.86 -0.26 7.64
N TYR A 10 -1.16 -0.71 6.61
CA TYR A 10 -0.18 -1.79 6.69
C TYR A 10 1.21 -1.27 6.33
N MET A 11 2.24 -1.75 7.04
CA MET A 11 3.64 -1.55 6.67
C MET A 11 4.25 -2.92 6.40
N LEU A 12 4.67 -3.16 5.15
CA LEU A 12 5.37 -4.39 4.78
C LEU A 12 6.86 -4.08 4.62
N VAL A 13 7.68 -5.01 5.14
CA VAL A 13 9.14 -4.90 5.16
C VAL A 13 9.72 -6.16 4.53
N GLY A 14 10.43 -6.01 3.42
CA GLY A 14 11.04 -7.10 2.67
C GLY A 14 12.47 -7.39 3.13
N ALA A 15 12.98 -8.58 2.78
CA ALA A 15 14.34 -8.99 3.10
C ALA A 15 15.43 -8.09 2.47
N GLY A 16 15.12 -7.43 1.35
CA GLY A 16 15.98 -6.50 0.61
C GLY A 16 15.85 -5.03 1.00
N LEU A 17 15.32 -4.73 2.20
CA LEU A 17 15.16 -3.38 2.76
C LEU A 17 14.02 -2.53 2.15
N SER A 18 13.22 -3.10 1.25
CA SER A 18 11.98 -2.49 0.78
C SER A 18 11.01 -2.30 1.94
N ARG A 19 10.57 -1.06 2.16
CA ARG A 19 9.54 -0.70 3.14
C ARG A 19 8.40 -0.03 2.39
N VAL A 20 7.20 -0.59 2.49
CA VAL A 20 6.05 -0.11 1.73
C VAL A 20 4.87 0.03 2.67
N LYS A 21 4.34 1.25 2.75
CA LYS A 21 3.11 1.55 3.50
C LYS A 21 1.93 1.50 2.55
N TYR A 22 0.88 0.79 2.95
CA TYR A 22 -0.42 0.75 2.29
C TYR A 22 -1.43 1.44 3.19
N GLU A 23 -2.09 2.49 2.68
CA GLU A 23 -3.17 3.21 3.35
C GLU A 23 -4.47 2.89 2.61
N ILE A 24 -5.39 2.18 3.26
CA ILE A 24 -6.62 1.68 2.63
C ILE A 24 -7.75 2.67 2.85
N PHE A 25 -8.38 3.09 1.76
CA PHE A 25 -9.49 4.02 1.78
C PHE A 25 -10.75 3.37 1.21
N SER A 26 -11.90 3.73 1.77
CA SER A 26 -13.21 3.51 1.14
C SER A 26 -13.49 4.69 0.20
N GLY A 27 -13.45 4.46 -1.11
CA GLY A 27 -13.81 5.43 -2.13
C GLY A 27 -15.21 5.20 -2.69
N ASP A 28 -15.65 6.12 -3.56
CA ASP A 28 -16.96 6.05 -4.22
C ASP A 28 -17.10 4.84 -5.16
N GLU A 29 -15.98 4.35 -5.73
CA GLU A 29 -15.92 3.19 -6.65
C GLU A 29 -15.39 1.91 -5.99
N GLY A 30 -15.42 1.86 -4.66
CA GLY A 30 -14.92 0.76 -3.85
C GLY A 30 -13.61 1.07 -3.13
N SER A 31 -13.10 0.06 -2.44
CA SER A 31 -11.88 0.16 -1.64
C SER A 31 -10.61 0.18 -2.49
N TYR A 32 -9.62 0.97 -2.07
CA TYR A 32 -8.31 1.03 -2.71
C TYR A 32 -7.22 1.29 -1.67
N ALA A 33 -5.99 0.87 -1.95
CA ALA A 33 -4.81 1.22 -1.19
C ALA A 33 -4.02 2.31 -1.92
N PHE A 34 -3.70 3.38 -1.21
CA PHE A 34 -2.65 4.31 -1.60
C PHE A 34 -1.33 3.84 -1.01
N ILE A 35 -0.29 3.78 -1.84
CA ILE A 35 0.95 3.10 -1.50
C ILE A 35 2.09 4.11 -1.46
N THR A 36 2.80 4.15 -0.33
CA THR A 36 4.04 4.91 -0.19
C THR A 36 5.22 3.96 -0.11
N ILE A 37 6.16 4.09 -1.04
CA ILE A 37 7.37 3.27 -1.11
C ILE A 37 8.50 4.05 -0.47
N TYR A 38 9.09 3.51 0.59
CA TYR A 38 10.19 4.16 1.31
C TYR A 38 11.53 3.66 0.80
N ALA A 39 12.49 4.57 0.69
CA ALA A 39 13.86 4.15 0.42
C ALA A 39 14.51 3.66 1.71
N TYR A 40 15.54 2.84 1.56
CA TYR A 40 16.37 2.44 2.70
C TYR A 40 17.33 3.56 3.12
N GLU A 41 17.81 4.34 2.15
CA GLU A 41 18.87 5.32 2.36
C GLU A 41 18.39 6.57 3.13
N PRO A 42 19.22 7.11 4.03
CA PRO A 42 18.82 8.21 4.92
C PRO A 42 18.61 9.54 4.20
N HIS A 43 19.09 9.68 2.95
CA HIS A 43 19.01 10.94 2.20
C HIS A 43 17.64 11.17 1.53
N PHE A 44 16.83 10.13 1.36
CA PHE A 44 15.48 10.26 0.79
C PHE A 44 14.54 9.23 1.44
N HIS A 45 13.55 9.72 2.18
CA HIS A 45 12.65 8.84 2.94
C HIS A 45 11.59 8.17 2.07
N VAL A 46 11.08 8.85 1.04
CA VAL A 46 10.09 8.31 0.11
C VAL A 46 10.72 8.18 -1.27
N ARG A 47 10.70 6.96 -1.83
CA ARG A 47 11.20 6.63 -3.17
C ARG A 47 10.14 6.82 -4.25
N GLY A 48 8.86 6.67 -3.89
CA GLY A 48 7.77 6.82 -4.83
C GLY A 48 6.40 6.50 -4.23
N TYR A 49 5.39 6.60 -5.09
CA TYR A 49 3.99 6.31 -4.77
C TYR A 49 3.41 5.35 -5.81
N ASP A 50 2.44 4.55 -5.38
CA ASP A 50 1.67 3.63 -6.22
C ASP A 50 0.22 3.53 -5.68
N SER A 51 -0.63 2.76 -6.35
CA SER A 51 -1.99 2.49 -5.90
C SER A 51 -2.44 1.10 -6.30
N LEU A 52 -3.30 0.50 -5.47
CA LEU A 52 -3.89 -0.81 -5.72
C LEU A 52 -5.39 -0.72 -5.53
N LYS A 53 -6.17 -1.01 -6.57
CA LYS A 53 -7.62 -1.22 -6.43
C LYS A 53 -7.84 -2.56 -5.74
N LEU A 54 -8.70 -2.58 -4.72
CA LEU A 54 -8.96 -3.77 -3.92
C LEU A 54 -10.27 -4.42 -4.37
N ASP A 55 -10.28 -5.75 -4.39
CA ASP A 55 -11.50 -6.54 -4.49
C ASP A 55 -12.04 -6.81 -3.08
N GLU A 56 -13.24 -6.33 -2.77
CA GLU A 56 -13.88 -6.49 -1.46
C GLU A 56 -14.36 -7.93 -1.21
N ALA A 57 -14.40 -8.78 -2.25
CA ALA A 57 -14.70 -10.20 -2.12
C ALA A 57 -13.49 -11.04 -1.68
N VAL A 58 -12.28 -10.48 -1.74
CA VAL A 58 -11.03 -11.15 -1.40
C VAL A 58 -10.46 -10.54 -0.12
N ASP A 59 -9.78 -11.34 0.69
CA ASP A 59 -9.11 -10.84 1.88
C ASP A 59 -8.12 -9.71 1.51
N ILE A 60 -8.26 -8.55 2.18
CA ILE A 60 -7.47 -7.36 1.87
C ILE A 60 -5.99 -7.60 2.18
N LYS A 61 -5.70 -8.35 3.26
CA LYS A 61 -4.33 -8.62 3.67
C LYS A 61 -3.64 -9.54 2.65
N GLU A 62 -4.32 -10.58 2.17
CA GLU A 62 -3.80 -11.46 1.11
C GLU A 62 -3.45 -10.69 -0.17
N GLN A 63 -4.33 -9.76 -0.60
CA GLN A 63 -4.06 -8.91 -1.76
C GLN A 63 -2.83 -8.00 -1.56
N ILE A 64 -2.68 -7.40 -0.38
CA ILE A 64 -1.55 -6.54 -0.05
C ILE A 64 -0.24 -7.33 0.01
N GLU A 65 -0.24 -8.49 0.68
CA GLU A 65 0.94 -9.36 0.78
C GLU A 65 1.35 -9.88 -0.60
N GLY A 66 0.38 -10.29 -1.43
CA GLY A 66 0.62 -10.72 -2.81
C GLY A 66 1.21 -9.60 -3.68
N HIS A 67 0.59 -8.42 -3.67
CA HIS A 67 1.09 -7.25 -4.40
C HIS A 67 2.51 -6.87 -3.97
N PHE A 68 2.78 -6.90 -2.65
CA PHE A 68 4.10 -6.61 -2.13
C PHE A 68 5.16 -7.59 -2.62
N ALA A 69 4.85 -8.89 -2.57
CA ALA A 69 5.75 -9.94 -3.02
C ALA A 69 6.03 -9.86 -4.54
N GLU A 70 5.05 -9.46 -5.35
CA GLU A 70 5.21 -9.32 -6.81
C GLU A 70 6.05 -8.10 -7.21
N ARG A 71 5.86 -6.96 -6.52
CA ARG A 71 6.36 -5.65 -6.97
C ARG A 71 7.62 -5.17 -6.26
N TYR A 72 7.81 -5.56 -5.01
CA TYR A 72 8.75 -4.88 -4.11
C TYR A 72 9.72 -5.83 -3.39
N GLN A 73 9.57 -7.14 -3.56
CA GLN A 73 10.44 -8.17 -3.00
C GLN A 73 11.25 -8.85 -4.09
#